data_AF-A0A381IAZ8-F1
#
_entry.id   AF-A0A381IAZ8-F1
#
_cell.length_a   1.000
_cell.length_b   1.000
_cell.length_c   1.000
_cell.angle_alpha   90.00
_cell.angle_beta   90.00
_cell.angle_gamma   90.00
#
_symmetry.space_group_name_H-M   'P 1'
#
loop_
_entity.id
_entity.type
_entity.pdbx_description
1 polymer ?
#
loop_
_entity_poly.entity_id
_entity_poly.type
_entity_poly.pdbx_seq_one_letter_code
_entity_poly.pdbx_strand_id
1 'polypeptide(L)' 'MGCCLLINTIIECINGYNLNTNNIRIFGTDSGGISPLMVISFIFALMCFVIAETFDKAIKIKEDNDLTI' A
#
# COMPACT_ATOMS: atom_id res chain seq x y z
N MET A 1 -12.08 -3.04 1.77
CA MET A 1 -10.98 -4.00 1.51
C MET A 1 -9.62 -3.31 1.35
N GLY A 2 -9.49 -2.31 0.46
CA GLY A 2 -8.23 -1.58 0.23
C GLY A 2 -7.66 -0.87 1.46
N CYS A 3 -8.50 -0.25 2.30
CA CYS A 3 -8.03 0.45 3.51
C CYS A 3 -7.38 -0.48 4.54
N CYS A 4 -7.87 -1.72 4.69
CA CYS A 4 -7.29 -2.69 5.63
C CYS A 4 -5.89 -3.15 5.18
N LEU A 5 -5.69 -3.33 3.87
CA LEU A 5 -4.38 -3.65 3.31
C LEU A 5 -3.39 -2.51 3.55
N LEU A 6 -3.83 -1.27 3.36
CA LEU A 6 -3.00 -0.08 3.55
C LEU A 6 -2.56 0.05 5.01
N ILE A 7 -3.46 -0.16 5.98
CA ILE A 7 -3.13 -0.16 7.42
C ILE A 7 -2.13 -1.28 7.75
N ASN A 8 -2.35 -2.50 7.26
CA ASN A 8 -1.43 -3.61 7.48
C ASN A 8 -0.03 -3.33 6.92
N THR A 9 0.07 -2.76 5.72
CA THR A 9 1.35 -2.38 5.12
C THR A 9 2.07 -1.29 5.91
N ILE A 10 1.34 -0.32 6.48
CA ILE A 10 1.94 0.71 7.35
C ILE A 10 2.52 0.05 8.61
N ILE A 11 1.77 -0.85 9.26
CA ILE A 11 2.24 -1.55 10.47
C ILE A 11 3.46 -2.42 10.17
N GLU A 12 3.45 -3.16 9.05
CA GLU A 12 4.62 -3.94 8.61
C GLU A 12 5.82 -3.05 8.28
N CYS A 13 5.62 -1.87 7.69
CA CYS A 13 6.71 -0.93 7.44
C CYS A 13 7.31 -0.39 8.75
N ILE A 14 6.49 -0.08 9.75
CA ILE A 14 6.96 0.40 11.07
C ILE A 14 7.75 -0.70 11.79
N ASN A 15 7.21 -1.92 11.84
CA ASN A 15 7.89 -3.06 12.45
C ASN A 15 9.17 -3.40 11.70
N GLY A 16 9.10 -3.42 10.36
CA GLY A 16 10.24 -3.65 9.50
C GLY A 16 11.34 -2.61 9.73
N TYR A 17 11.00 -1.33 9.82
CA TYR A 17 11.95 -0.25 10.07
C TYR A 17 12.75 -0.45 11.36
N ASN A 18 12.07 -0.80 12.46
CA ASN A 18 12.71 -1.04 13.77
C ASN A 18 13.53 -2.33 13.82
N LEU A 19 13.13 -3.37 13.07
CA LEU A 19 13.79 -4.68 13.05
C LEU A 19 14.94 -4.76 12.03
N ASN A 20 15.03 -3.81 11.10
CA ASN A 20 16.00 -3.85 10.01
C ASN A 20 17.37 -3.32 10.46
N THR A 21 18.09 -4.16 11.20
CA THR A 21 19.50 -3.97 11.58
C THR A 21 20.48 -4.47 10.50
N ASN A 22 20.00 -5.09 9.42
CA ASN A 22 20.84 -5.71 8.39
C ASN A 22 21.34 -4.73 7.30
N ASN A 23 22.35 -5.17 6.55
CA ASN A 23 23.27 -4.35 5.75
C ASN A 23 22.71 -3.66 4.48
N ILE A 24 21.50 -4.00 4.01
CA ILE A 24 20.92 -3.40 2.78
C ILE A 24 19.85 -2.39 3.17
N ARG A 25 20.27 -1.15 3.35
CA ARG A 25 19.43 0.00 3.70
C ARG A 25 19.59 1.05 2.60
N ILE A 26 18.49 1.65 2.14
CA ILE A 26 18.54 2.83 1.26
C ILE A 26 18.70 4.09 2.11
N PHE A 27 17.94 4.17 3.21
CA PHE A 27 18.00 5.22 4.20
C PHE A 27 17.87 4.61 5.59
N GLY A 28 18.71 5.01 6.54
CA GLY A 28 18.63 4.48 7.90
C GLY A 28 19.50 5.26 8.88
N THR A 29 19.19 5.09 10.16
CA THR A 29 19.92 5.64 11.31
C THR A 29 20.30 4.48 12.24
N ASP A 30 20.92 4.80 13.38
CA ASP A 30 21.26 3.79 14.40
C ASP A 30 20.01 3.10 14.99
N SER A 31 18.83 3.70 14.86
CA SER A 31 17.57 3.16 15.39
C SER A 31 16.76 2.32 14.39
N GLY A 32 17.19 2.20 13.12
CA GLY A 32 16.44 1.47 12.10
C GLY A 32 16.71 1.95 10.67
N GLY A 33 16.08 1.31 9.69
CA GLY A 33 16.27 1.70 8.29
C GLY A 33 15.26 1.14 7.30
N ILE A 34 15.03 1.92 6.26
CA ILE A 34 14.19 1.58 5.11
C ILE A 34 15.00 0.71 4.16
N SER A 35 14.53 -0.51 3.91
CA SER A 35 15.09 -1.39 2.90
C SER A 35 14.43 -1.15 1.53
N PRO A 36 15.11 -1.50 0.42
CA PRO A 36 14.49 -1.46 -0.92
C PRO A 36 13.18 -2.25 -1.00
N LEU A 37 13.09 -3.37 -0.28
CA LEU A 37 11.90 -4.22 -0.24
C LEU A 37 10.72 -3.49 0.41
N MET A 38 10.94 -2.70 1.47
CA MET A 38 9.87 -1.93 2.11
C MET A 38 9.27 -0.89 1.16
N VAL A 39 10.12 -0.23 0.35
CA VAL A 39 9.66 0.75 -0.65
C VAL A 39 8.81 0.06 -1.72
N ILE A 40 9.25 -1.10 -2.21
CA ILE A 40 8.49 -1.88 -3.20
C ILE A 40 7.14 -2.31 -2.61
N SER A 41 7.12 -2.88 -1.41
CA SER A 41 5.87 -3.28 -0.73
C SER A 41 4.91 -2.11 -0.55
N PHE A 42 5.42 -0.92 -0.22
CA PHE A 42 4.60 0.29 -0.10
C PHE A 42 3.98 0.71 -1.44
N ILE A 43 4.75 0.68 -2.54
CA ILE A 43 4.26 0.97 -3.89
C ILE A 43 3.14 -0.01 -4.28
N PHE A 44 3.33 -1.31 -4.02
CA PHE A 44 2.30 -2.32 -4.32
C PHE A 44 1.01 -2.10 -3.52
N ALA A 45 1.11 -1.72 -2.25
CA ALA A 45 -0.07 -1.42 -1.43
C ALA A 45 -0.85 -0.21 -1.98
N LEU A 46 -0.15 0.84 -2.43
CA LEU A 46 -0.78 1.99 -3.09
C LEU A 46 -1.46 1.60 -4.40
N MET A 47 -0.82 0.76 -5.22
CA MET A 47 -1.42 0.26 -6.46
C MET A 47 -2.71 -0.54 -6.19
N CYS A 48 -2.72 -1.39 -5.17
CA CYS A 48 -3.93 -2.12 -4.75
C CYS A 48 -5.06 -1.17 -4.32
N PHE A 49 -4.72 -0.06 -3.64
CA PHE A 49 -5.70 0.95 -3.25
C PHE A 49 -6.30 1.66 -4.48
N VAL A 50 -5.46 2.10 -5.42
CA VAL A 50 -5.91 2.75 -6.66
C VAL A 50 -6.78 1.81 -7.50
N ILE A 51 -6.40 0.54 -7.62
CA ILE A 51 -7.19 -0.47 -8.33
C ILE A 51 -8.56 -0.62 -7.67
N ALA A 52 -8.61 -0.75 -6.33
CA ALA A 52 -9.88 -0.87 -5.61
C ALA A 52 -10.80 0.34 -5.82
N GLU A 53 -10.26 1.56 -5.79
CA GLU A 53 -11.04 2.77 -6.09
C GLU A 53 -11.52 2.82 -7.55
N THR A 54 -10.68 2.39 -8.49
CA THR A 54 -11.02 2.38 -9.92
C THR A 54 -12.14 1.38 -10.19
N PHE A 55 -12.11 0.22 -9.55
CA PHE A 55 -13.21 -0.77 -9.61
C PHE A 55 -14.51 -0.22 -9.01
N ASP A 56 -14.46 0.44 -7.85
CA ASP A 56 -15.67 1.04 -7.24
C ASP A 56 -16.30 2.10 -8.16
N LYS A 57 -15.46 2.95 -8.77
CA LYS A 57 -15.91 3.93 -9.76
C LYS A 57 -16.50 3.27 -11.02
N ALA A 58 -15.89 2.20 -11.52
CA ALA A 58 -16.39 1.48 -12.69
C ALA A 58 -17.75 0.81 -12.42
N ILE A 59 -17.95 0.27 -11.21
CA ILE A 59 -19.24 -0.30 -10.79
C ILE A 59 -20.32 0.78 -10.73
N LYS A 60 -20.02 1.93 -10.09
CA LYS A 60 -20.96 3.07 -10.04
C LYS A 60 -21.37 3.56 -11.42
N ILE A 61 -20.42 3.73 -12.34
CA ILE A 61 -20.72 4.14 -13.72
C ILE A 61 -21.66 3.14 -14.40
N LYS A 62 -21.46 1.83 -14.17
CA LYS A 62 -22.33 0.79 -14.72
C LYS A 62 -23.74 0.86 -14.12
N GLU A 63 -23.88 1.02 -12.80
CA GLU A 63 -25.19 1.18 -12.14
C GLU A 63 -25.93 2.43 -12.64
N ASP A 64 -25.23 3.57 -12.75
CA ASP A 64 -25.84 4.81 -13.24
C ASP A 64 -26.33 4.67 -14.70
N ASN A 65 -25.59 3.95 -15.55
CA ASN A 65 -25.97 3.70 -16.94
C ASN A 65 -27.14 2.70 -17.09
N ASP A 66 -27.23 1.68 -16.23
CA ASP A 66 -28.36 0.74 -16.21
C ASP A 66 -29.67 1.40 -15.72
N LEU A 67 -29.58 2.46 -14.90
CA LEU A 67 -30.73 3.24 -14.43
C LEU A 67 -31.26 4.27 -15.45
N THR A 68 -30.59 4.45 -16.60
CA THR A 68 -30.98 5.44 -17.62
C THR A 68 -31.69 4.85 -18.85
N ILE A 69 -32.00 3.54 -18.85
CA ILE A 69 -32.79 2.87 -19.91
C ILE A 69 -34.22 2.63 -19.43
#